data_AF-A0A376VR19-F1
#
_entry.id   AF-A0A376VR19-F1
#
_cell.length_a   1.000
_cell.length_b   1.000
_cell.length_c   1.000
_cell.angle_alpha   90.00
_cell.angle_beta   90.00
_cell.angle_gamma   90.00
#
_symmetry.space_group_name_H-M   'P 1'
#
loop_
_entity.id
_entity.type
_entity.pdbx_description
1 polymer ?
#
loop_
_entity_poly.entity_id
_entity_poly.type
_entity_poly.pdbx_seq_one_letter_code
_entity_poly.pdbx_strand_id
1 'polypeptide(L)'
;MLSRRDHLENFVKSLEANPKQFPDFGPRLAEIKAQTLIVWGRNDRFVPMDAGLRLLSGIAGSELHIFRDCGHWAQWEHADAFNQLVLNFLARP
;
A
#
# COMPACT_ATOMS: atom_id res chain seq x y z
N MET A 1 8.35 -15.95 -1.19
CA MET A 1 8.19 -15.74 -2.65
C MET A 1 9.52 -15.86 -3.40
N LEU A 2 10.58 -15.13 -3.02
CA LEU A 2 11.87 -15.13 -3.74
C LEU A 2 12.69 -16.44 -3.63
N SER A 3 12.39 -17.32 -2.68
CA SER A 3 13.04 -18.64 -2.55
C SER A 3 12.56 -19.66 -3.59
N ARG A 4 11.45 -19.38 -4.29
CA ARG A 4 10.83 -20.26 -5.28
C ARG A 4 10.84 -19.57 -6.64
N ARG A 5 11.79 -19.98 -7.50
CA ARG A 5 12.05 -19.34 -8.79
C ARG A 5 10.82 -19.30 -9.71
N ASP A 6 10.01 -20.35 -9.67
CA ASP A 6 8.74 -20.47 -10.41
C ASP A 6 7.74 -19.36 -10.04
N HIS A 7 7.72 -18.91 -8.77
CA HIS A 7 6.82 -17.82 -8.34
C HIS A 7 7.22 -16.49 -8.95
N LEU A 8 8.53 -16.23 -9.02
CA LEU A 8 9.06 -15.03 -9.65
C LEU A 8 8.81 -15.06 -11.17
N GLU A 9 9.07 -16.18 -11.82
CA GLU A 9 8.83 -16.35 -13.26
C GLU A 9 7.35 -16.16 -13.62
N ASN A 10 6.43 -16.71 -12.82
CA ASN A 10 4.99 -16.51 -13.02
C ASN A 10 4.58 -15.05 -12.80
N PHE A 11 5.14 -14.39 -11.79
CA PHE A 11 4.87 -12.96 -11.54
C PHE A 11 5.33 -12.09 -12.72
N VAL A 12 6.55 -12.31 -13.23
CA VAL A 12 7.07 -11.58 -14.40
C VAL A 12 6.19 -11.81 -15.64
N LYS A 13 5.83 -13.06 -15.94
CA LYS A 13 4.92 -13.38 -17.05
C LYS A 13 3.57 -12.67 -16.91
N SER A 14 3.05 -12.54 -15.69
CA SER A 14 1.78 -11.84 -15.46
C SER A 14 1.86 -10.34 -15.78
N LEU A 15 2.99 -9.70 -15.47
CA LEU A 15 3.23 -8.29 -15.80
C LEU A 15 3.41 -8.08 -17.31
N GLU A 16 4.09 -8.98 -18.01
CA GLU A 16 4.25 -8.94 -19.46
C GLU A 16 2.90 -9.09 -20.19
N ALA A 17 2.02 -9.96 -19.68
CA ALA A 17 0.69 -10.17 -20.24
C ALA A 17 -0.24 -8.96 -20.05
N ASN A 18 0.00 -8.11 -19.05
CA ASN A 18 -0.82 -6.92 -18.78
C ASN A 18 0.02 -5.68 -18.40
N PRO A 19 0.72 -5.07 -19.37
CA PRO A 19 1.69 -4.01 -19.09
C PRO A 19 1.07 -2.67 -18.63
N LYS A 20 -0.25 -2.50 -18.78
CA LYS A 20 -0.99 -1.28 -18.37
C LYS A 20 -1.88 -1.52 -17.15
N GLN A 21 -1.58 -2.55 -16.34
CA GLN A 21 -2.43 -2.92 -15.20
C GLN A 21 -2.61 -1.79 -14.17
N PHE A 22 -1.64 -0.88 -14.06
CA PHE A 22 -1.63 0.16 -13.03
C PHE A 22 -1.51 1.56 -13.67
N PRO A 23 -2.62 2.30 -13.85
CA PRO A 23 -2.57 3.69 -14.29
C PRO A 23 -1.92 4.58 -13.21
N ASP A 24 -1.21 5.62 -13.65
CA ASP A 24 -0.62 6.60 -12.73
C ASP A 24 -1.66 7.66 -12.33
N PHE A 25 -2.09 7.60 -11.06
CA PHE A 25 -3.00 8.58 -10.47
C PHE A 25 -2.28 9.73 -9.74
N GLY A 26 -0.95 9.75 -9.73
CA GLY A 26 -0.12 10.77 -9.09
C GLY A 26 -0.60 12.21 -9.38
N PRO A 27 -0.82 12.60 -10.64
CA PRO A 27 -1.29 13.95 -10.99
C PRO A 27 -2.66 14.33 -10.40
N ARG A 28 -3.47 13.34 -10.01
CA ARG A 28 -4.85 13.51 -9.54
C ARG A 28 -5.01 13.34 -8.03
N LEU A 29 -3.95 12.99 -7.30
CA LEU A 29 -4.04 12.77 -5.85
C LEU A 29 -4.56 14.00 -5.09
N ALA A 30 -4.22 15.20 -5.56
CA ALA A 30 -4.69 16.46 -4.97
C ALA A 30 -6.21 16.70 -5.10
N GLU A 31 -6.90 15.93 -5.97
CA GLU A 31 -8.36 15.97 -6.10
C GLU A 31 -9.04 15.33 -4.88
N ILE A 32 -8.38 14.44 -4.15
CA ILE A 32 -8.93 13.75 -2.98
C ILE A 32 -9.15 14.75 -1.84
N LYS A 33 -10.41 14.84 -1.37
CA LYS A 33 -10.82 15.70 -0.25
C LYS A 33 -11.20 14.92 1.01
N ALA A 34 -11.36 13.60 0.90
CA ALA A 34 -11.67 12.76 2.04
C ALA A 34 -10.46 12.68 2.98
N GLN A 35 -10.72 12.67 4.30
CA GLN A 35 -9.70 12.26 5.26
C GLN A 35 -9.19 10.88 4.85
N THR A 36 -7.87 10.73 4.73
CA THR A 36 -7.28 9.52 4.17
C THR A 36 -6.24 8.94 5.12
N LEU A 37 -6.37 7.64 5.36
CA LEU A 37 -5.40 6.85 6.09
C LEU A 37 -4.72 5.87 5.13
N ILE A 38 -3.39 5.89 5.14
CA ILE A 38 -2.54 5.02 4.35
C ILE A 38 -1.83 4.05 5.30
N VAL A 39 -1.88 2.75 5.02
CA VAL A 39 -1.19 1.73 5.82
C VAL A 39 -0.27 0.93 4.93
N TRP A 40 0.98 0.73 5.36
CA TRP A 40 1.99 0.04 4.56
C TRP A 40 2.87 -0.89 5.42
N GLY A 41 3.45 -1.91 4.78
CA GLY A 41 4.53 -2.71 5.36
C GLY A 41 5.90 -2.27 4.84
N ARG A 42 6.86 -2.03 5.72
CA ARG A 42 8.22 -1.60 5.34
C ARG A 42 8.94 -2.62 4.44
N ASN A 43 8.60 -3.91 4.57
CA ASN A 43 9.20 -5.00 3.81
C ASN A 43 8.29 -5.50 2.69
N ASP A 44 7.37 -4.65 2.21
CA ASP A 44 6.58 -4.92 1.02
C ASP A 44 7.50 -5.12 -0.20
N ARG A 45 7.39 -6.30 -0.81
CA ARG A 45 8.17 -6.71 -1.99
C ARG A 45 7.34 -6.72 -3.27
N PHE A 46 6.06 -6.40 -3.18
CA PHE A 46 5.15 -6.29 -4.32
C PHE A 46 4.98 -4.83 -4.72
N VAL A 47 4.69 -3.96 -3.75
CA VAL A 47 4.56 -2.52 -3.98
C VAL A 47 5.52 -1.77 -3.07
N PRO A 48 6.59 -1.16 -3.64
CA PRO A 48 7.60 -0.46 -2.85
C PRO A 48 7.00 0.58 -1.90
N MET A 49 7.55 0.64 -0.68
CA MET A 49 7.05 1.55 0.37
C MET A 49 7.07 3.04 -0.03
N ASP A 50 7.92 3.46 -0.98
CA ASP A 50 7.91 4.84 -1.46
C ASP A 50 6.60 5.22 -2.17
N ALA A 51 5.82 4.25 -2.66
CA ALA A 51 4.47 4.51 -3.14
C ALA A 51 3.56 5.08 -2.02
N GLY A 52 3.69 4.57 -0.78
CA GLY A 52 3.02 5.13 0.39
C GLY A 52 3.45 6.56 0.69
N LEU A 53 4.74 6.89 0.50
CA LEU A 53 5.25 8.26 0.66
C LEU A 53 4.71 9.21 -0.43
N ARG A 54 4.56 8.72 -1.67
CA ARG A 54 3.95 9.50 -2.76
C ARG A 54 2.48 9.78 -2.48
N LEU A 55 1.73 8.80 -1.98
CA LEU A 55 0.34 8.99 -1.56
C LEU A 55 0.24 10.03 -0.43
N LEU A 56 1.09 9.91 0.60
CA LEU A 56 1.16 10.86 1.72
C LEU A 56 1.43 12.30 1.23
N SER A 57 2.33 12.43 0.26
CA SER A 57 2.70 13.74 -0.31
C SER A 57 1.60 14.32 -1.21
N GLY A 58 0.87 13.46 -1.92
CA GLY A 58 -0.14 13.87 -2.91
C GLY A 58 -1.53 14.13 -2.34
N ILE A 59 -1.88 13.50 -1.21
CA ILE A 59 -3.22 13.59 -0.62
C ILE A 59 -3.18 14.53 0.58
N ALA A 60 -3.79 15.70 0.43
CA ALA A 60 -3.83 16.71 1.49
C ALA A 60 -4.55 16.17 2.75
N GLY A 61 -3.92 16.35 3.91
CA GLY A 61 -4.47 15.89 5.20
C GLY A 61 -4.45 14.37 5.39
N SER A 62 -3.69 13.63 4.58
CA SER A 62 -3.53 12.20 4.77
C SER A 62 -2.57 11.84 5.90
N GLU A 63 -2.75 10.64 6.45
CA GLU A 63 -1.87 10.04 7.45
C GLU A 63 -1.27 8.75 6.90
N LEU A 64 -0.03 8.43 7.28
CA LEU A 64 0.65 7.20 6.89
C LEU A 64 1.13 6.44 8.12
N HIS A 65 0.74 5.17 8.23
CA HIS A 65 1.27 4.23 9.21
C HIS A 65 2.09 3.13 8.52
N ILE A 66 3.29 2.86 9.04
CA ILE A 66 4.20 1.85 8.50
C ILE A 66 4.51 0.82 9.57
N PHE A 67 4.22 -0.45 9.29
CA PHE A 67 4.68 -1.57 10.10
C PHE A 67 6.09 -1.99 9.66
N ARG A 68 7.06 -1.93 10.57
CA ARG A 68 8.48 -2.26 10.30
C ARG A 68 8.67 -3.70 9.81
N ASP A 69 8.05 -4.66 10.49
CA ASP A 69 8.19 -6.09 10.22
C ASP A 69 6.92 -6.62 9.54
N CYS A 70 6.61 -6.07 8.36
CA CYS A 70 5.41 -6.38 7.59
C CYS A 70 5.70 -6.38 6.09
N GLY A 71 5.15 -7.37 5.38
CA GLY A 71 5.12 -7.46 3.93
C GLY A 71 3.96 -6.67 3.33
N HIS A 72 3.39 -7.20 2.25
CA HIS A 72 2.35 -6.54 1.46
C HIS A 72 0.96 -6.62 2.12
N TRP A 73 0.75 -7.46 3.13
CA TRP A 73 -0.58 -7.78 3.63
C TRP A 73 -0.76 -7.35 5.09
N ALA A 74 -0.54 -6.06 5.34
CA ALA A 74 -0.58 -5.47 6.69
C ALA A 74 -1.88 -5.74 7.46
N GLN A 75 -3.02 -5.73 6.78
CA GLN A 75 -4.33 -6.04 7.39
C GLN A 75 -4.45 -7.47 7.93
N TRP A 76 -3.57 -8.37 7.50
CA TRP A 76 -3.55 -9.76 7.95
C TRP A 76 -2.33 -10.03 8.84
N GLU A 77 -1.15 -9.56 8.44
CA GLU A 77 0.11 -9.73 9.18
C GLU A 77 0.09 -9.02 10.54
N HIS A 78 -0.59 -7.88 10.64
CA HIS A 78 -0.76 -7.06 11.86
C HIS A 78 -2.24 -6.77 12.12
N ALA A 79 -3.11 -7.77 11.97
CA ALA A 79 -4.57 -7.61 11.96
C ALA A 79 -5.12 -6.82 13.17
N ASP A 80 -4.70 -7.13 14.39
CA ASP A 80 -5.20 -6.46 15.59
C ASP A 80 -4.85 -4.96 15.61
N ALA A 81 -3.58 -4.64 15.32
CA ALA A 81 -3.11 -3.26 15.27
C ALA A 81 -3.74 -2.50 14.09
N PHE A 82 -3.88 -3.15 12.93
CA PHE A 82 -4.56 -2.60 11.77
C PHE A 82 -6.03 -2.27 12.08
N ASN A 83 -6.77 -3.22 12.66
CA ASN A 83 -8.18 -3.05 13.01
C ASN A 83 -8.39 -1.91 14.00
N GLN A 84 -7.56 -1.84 15.05
CA GLN A 84 -7.61 -0.75 16.02
C GLN A 84 -7.38 0.61 15.35
N LEU A 85 -6.35 0.69 14.51
CA LEU A 85 -5.96 1.91 13.81
C LEU A 85 -7.07 2.39 12.86
N VAL A 86 -7.69 1.47 12.10
CA VAL A 86 -8.82 1.77 11.22
C VAL A 86 -10.06 2.21 12.03
N LEU A 87 -10.41 1.52 13.11
CA LEU A 87 -11.54 1.89 13.96
C LEU A 87 -11.36 3.28 14.59
N ASN A 88 -10.14 3.59 15.05
CA ASN A 88 -9.82 4.90 15.59
C ASN A 88 -9.91 6.00 14.53
N PHE A 89 -9.50 5.70 13.29
CA PHE A 89 -9.63 6.62 12.17
C PHE A 89 -11.09 6.88 11.79
N LEU A 90 -11.91 5.82 11.71
CA LEU A 90 -13.33 5.91 11.37
C LEU A 90 -14.19 6.59 12.44
N ALA A 91 -13.75 6.58 13.69
CA ALA A 91 -14.46 7.22 14.80
C ALA A 91 -14.19 8.72 14.94
N ARG A 92 -13.37 9.30 14.05
CA ARG A 92 -13.05 10.74 14.08
C ARG A 92 -14.27 11.57 13.64
N PRO A 93 -14.48 12.75 14.26
CA PRO A 93 -15.60 13.63 13.93
C PRO A 93 -15.50 14.24 12.53
#